data_AF-A0A173MIW0-F1
#
_entry.id   AF-A0A173MIW0-F1
#
_cell.length_a   1.000
_cell.length_b   1.000
_cell.length_c   1.000
_cell.angle_alpha   90.00
_cell.angle_beta   90.00
_cell.angle_gamma   90.00
#
_symmetry.space_group_name_H-M   'P 1'
#
loop_
_entity.id
_entity.type
_entity.pdbx_description
1 polymer ?
#
loop_
_entity_poly.entity_id
_entity_poly.type
_entity_poly.pdbx_seq_one_letter_code
_entity_poly.pdbx_strand_id
1 'polypeptide(L)'
;MTKQIPVTTALLALLFYTNISLSQEAAMSSLSTNSAESFTQIQDSLIKREIGLFNLKGSATTNNQQALQETLLTIVLKRCSDSFAYFEQGSIIALDLLIHIHSKNTGTETYVGNIDVIYHDKYMAKIPDSAIAGIRNPKFCSQYTKRNKPILATCKAFRSKDRRRVYIYMLNGEGKNRYEVTWVMQDGKYLTRVIDPAAEVS
;
A
#
# COMPACT_ATOMS: atom_id res chain seq x y z
N MET A 1 3.84 -29.02 73.06
CA MET A 1 3.99 -30.44 72.68
C MET A 1 3.59 -30.59 71.23
N THR A 2 4.55 -30.43 70.31
CA THR A 2 5.18 -31.50 69.50
C THR A 2 4.30 -32.04 68.36
N LYS A 3 4.59 -31.47 67.17
CA LYS A 3 4.60 -32.03 65.81
C LYS A 3 4.07 -33.45 65.60
N GLN A 4 3.26 -33.61 64.55
CA GLN A 4 3.46 -34.58 63.47
C GLN A 4 2.58 -34.21 62.27
N ILE A 5 3.20 -33.83 61.15
CA ILE A 5 2.56 -33.78 59.82
C ILE A 5 3.30 -34.85 59.00
N PRO A 6 2.60 -35.85 58.44
CA PRO A 6 3.25 -36.94 57.74
C PRO A 6 3.78 -36.49 56.37
N VAL A 7 5.02 -36.89 56.13
CA VAL A 7 5.72 -36.88 54.84
C VAL A 7 5.19 -38.06 54.03
N THR A 8 4.55 -37.80 52.89
CA THR A 8 4.34 -38.80 51.84
C THR A 8 5.10 -38.39 50.58
N THR A 9 6.21 -39.11 50.44
CA THR A 9 7.01 -39.47 49.29
C THR A 9 6.30 -39.40 47.92
N ALA A 10 6.91 -38.59 47.05
CA ALA A 10 7.29 -38.84 45.65
C ALA A 10 6.34 -39.62 44.71
N LEU A 11 5.95 -38.95 43.62
CA LEU A 11 6.26 -39.47 42.28
C LEU A 11 6.58 -38.34 41.31
N LEU A 12 7.82 -38.36 40.84
CA LEU A 12 8.40 -37.52 39.80
C LEU A 12 8.00 -38.13 38.45
N ALA A 13 7.29 -37.38 37.60
CA ALA A 13 7.10 -37.74 36.20
C ALA A 13 7.65 -36.60 35.32
N LEU A 14 8.95 -36.66 35.08
CA LEU A 14 9.63 -35.94 34.01
C LEU A 14 9.28 -36.61 32.68
N LEU A 15 8.46 -35.95 31.87
CA LEU A 15 8.35 -36.23 30.44
C LEU A 15 9.04 -35.11 29.67
N PHE A 16 10.35 -35.28 29.47
CA PHE A 16 11.06 -34.73 28.32
C PHE A 16 10.86 -35.67 27.13
N TYR A 17 11.22 -35.19 25.93
CA TYR A 17 11.16 -35.82 24.59
C TYR A 17 9.83 -35.56 23.85
N THR A 18 9.76 -34.88 22.70
CA THR A 18 10.75 -34.31 21.77
C THR A 18 10.07 -33.20 20.96
N ASN A 19 10.82 -32.14 20.64
CA ASN A 19 10.48 -31.24 19.55
C ASN A 19 10.47 -32.04 18.23
N ILE A 20 9.31 -32.16 17.59
CA ILE A 20 9.23 -32.32 16.15
C ILE A 20 8.59 -31.05 15.62
N SER A 21 9.47 -30.13 15.25
CA SER A 21 9.20 -29.08 14.29
C SER A 21 8.72 -29.72 13.00
N LEU A 22 7.40 -29.72 12.77
CA LEU A 22 6.87 -29.88 11.44
C LEU A 22 6.90 -28.50 10.77
N SER A 23 8.10 -28.13 10.33
CA SER A 23 8.30 -27.15 9.27
C SER A 23 7.69 -27.73 8.00
N GLN A 24 6.48 -27.29 7.67
CA GLN A 24 5.97 -27.43 6.31
C GLN A 24 6.05 -26.07 5.63
N GLU A 25 6.88 -26.10 4.59
CA GLU A 25 7.17 -25.06 3.61
C GLU A 25 5.93 -24.31 3.13
N ALA A 26 6.07 -22.99 3.07
CA ALA A 26 5.67 -22.15 1.95
C ALA A 26 4.56 -22.70 1.04
N ALA A 27 3.31 -22.63 1.50
CA ALA A 27 2.17 -22.46 0.61
C ALA A 27 1.77 -20.98 0.63
N MET A 28 2.43 -20.21 -0.25
CA MET A 28 1.88 -19.08 -0.99
C MET A 28 0.72 -18.36 -0.28
N SER A 29 1.04 -17.34 0.53
CA SER A 29 0.06 -16.35 0.99
C SER A 29 -0.42 -15.58 -0.23
N SER A 30 -1.41 -16.16 -0.91
CA SER A 30 -2.21 -15.52 -1.94
C SER A 30 -2.62 -14.18 -1.37
N LEU A 31 -2.35 -13.11 -2.11
CA LEU A 31 -2.99 -11.83 -1.88
C LEU A 31 -4.49 -12.16 -1.83
N SER A 32 -5.07 -12.18 -0.63
CA SER A 32 -6.51 -12.33 -0.46
C SER A 32 -7.08 -11.01 -0.94
N THR A 33 -7.21 -10.86 -2.25
CA THR A 33 -8.01 -9.80 -2.84
C THR A 33 -9.42 -10.08 -2.38
N ASN A 34 -9.80 -9.49 -1.24
CA ASN A 34 -11.19 -9.42 -0.85
C ASN A 34 -11.91 -8.84 -2.06
N SER A 35 -12.94 -9.51 -2.56
CA SER A 35 -13.65 -9.07 -3.77
C SER A 35 -14.06 -7.60 -3.67
N ALA A 36 -14.41 -7.13 -2.47
CA ALA A 36 -14.72 -5.74 -2.15
C ALA A 36 -13.59 -4.72 -2.46
N GLU A 37 -12.34 -5.14 -2.55
CA GLU A 37 -11.19 -4.28 -2.85
C GLU A 37 -10.86 -4.23 -4.35
N SER A 38 -11.64 -4.85 -5.24
CA SER A 38 -11.40 -4.75 -6.70
C SER A 38 -12.16 -3.58 -7.32
N PHE A 39 -11.54 -2.90 -8.29
CA PHE A 39 -12.14 -1.82 -9.08
C PHE A 39 -13.52 -2.17 -9.64
N THR A 40 -13.71 -3.42 -10.07
CA THR A 40 -14.97 -3.88 -10.66
C THR A 40 -16.12 -3.89 -9.65
N GLN A 41 -15.81 -4.11 -8.37
CA GLN A 41 -16.78 -4.25 -7.28
C GLN A 41 -17.10 -2.93 -6.57
N ILE A 42 -16.38 -1.84 -6.86
CA ILE A 42 -16.69 -0.51 -6.35
C ILE A 42 -18.03 -0.06 -6.95
N GLN A 43 -18.93 0.47 -6.12
CA GLN A 43 -20.17 1.09 -6.57
C GLN A 43 -19.86 2.22 -7.58
N ASP A 44 -20.67 2.32 -8.64
CA ASP A 44 -20.54 3.45 -9.55
C ASP A 44 -20.72 4.77 -8.79
N SER A 45 -19.67 5.59 -8.86
CA SER A 45 -19.48 6.76 -8.01
C SER A 45 -18.45 7.68 -8.65
N LEU A 46 -18.39 8.93 -8.18
CA LEU A 46 -17.35 9.86 -8.62
C LEU A 46 -15.93 9.29 -8.36
N ILE A 47 -15.73 8.61 -7.23
CA ILE A 47 -14.45 7.96 -6.89
C ILE A 47 -14.11 6.87 -7.90
N LYS A 48 -15.05 5.97 -8.25
CA LYS A 48 -14.82 4.93 -9.25
C LYS A 48 -14.42 5.54 -10.59
N ARG A 49 -15.11 6.60 -11.02
CA ARG A 49 -14.80 7.32 -12.26
C ARG A 49 -13.43 7.98 -12.22
N GLU A 50 -13.07 8.65 -11.12
CA GLU A 50 -11.76 9.29 -10.94
C GLU A 50 -10.62 8.25 -10.93
N ILE A 51 -10.77 7.12 -10.22
CA ILE A 51 -9.79 6.01 -10.25
C ILE A 51 -9.62 5.47 -11.67
N GLY A 52 -10.72 5.35 -12.42
CA GLY A 52 -10.68 4.83 -13.78
C GLY A 52 -9.90 5.68 -14.79
N LEU A 53 -9.53 6.92 -14.45
CA LEU A 53 -8.72 7.78 -15.31
C LEU A 53 -7.24 7.45 -15.31
N PHE A 54 -6.75 6.74 -14.29
CA PHE A 54 -5.32 6.47 -14.13
C PHE A 54 -4.98 5.01 -13.80
N ASN A 55 -5.94 4.25 -13.29
CA ASN A 55 -5.82 2.82 -13.05
C ASN A 55 -5.89 2.04 -14.38
N LEU A 56 -5.11 0.96 -14.50
CA LEU A 56 -4.99 0.18 -15.74
C LEU A 56 -6.32 -0.45 -16.14
N LYS A 57 -7.04 -1.09 -15.21
CA LYS A 57 -8.34 -1.72 -15.51
C LYS A 57 -9.41 -0.71 -15.90
N GLY A 58 -9.46 0.44 -15.23
CA GLY A 58 -10.44 1.47 -15.54
C GLY A 58 -10.15 2.22 -16.86
N SER A 59 -8.87 2.42 -17.18
CA SER A 59 -8.45 3.09 -18.41
C SER A 59 -8.83 2.28 -19.65
N ALA A 60 -8.84 0.95 -19.56
CA ALA A 60 -9.25 0.06 -20.66
C ALA A 60 -10.76 0.11 -20.97
N THR A 61 -11.59 0.63 -20.05
CA THR A 61 -13.05 0.53 -20.12
C THR A 61 -13.74 1.86 -20.49
N THR A 62 -13.02 2.98 -20.54
CA THR A 62 -13.64 4.32 -20.53
C THR A 62 -13.34 5.13 -21.80
N ASN A 63 -14.32 5.30 -22.69
CA ASN A 63 -14.18 6.06 -23.95
C ASN A 63 -14.29 7.60 -23.80
N ASN A 64 -14.62 8.12 -22.61
CA ASN A 64 -14.87 9.57 -22.36
C ASN A 64 -13.86 10.18 -21.36
N GLN A 65 -12.56 9.97 -21.59
CA GLN A 65 -11.52 10.40 -20.66
C GLN A 65 -11.31 11.94 -20.62
N GLN A 66 -11.48 12.65 -21.73
CA GLN A 66 -11.10 14.07 -21.83
C GLN A 66 -11.84 15.00 -20.85
N ALA A 67 -13.16 14.86 -20.68
CA ALA A 67 -13.93 15.75 -19.79
C ALA A 67 -13.70 15.46 -18.30
N LEU A 68 -13.33 14.22 -17.94
CA LEU A 68 -13.05 13.84 -16.56
C LEU A 68 -11.57 14.05 -16.17
N GLN A 69 -10.65 14.08 -17.13
CA GLN A 69 -9.23 14.29 -16.85
C GLN A 69 -8.95 15.67 -16.23
N GLU A 70 -9.81 16.66 -16.48
CA GLU A 70 -9.75 17.99 -15.83
C GLU A 70 -10.12 17.97 -14.34
N THR A 71 -10.60 16.85 -13.80
CA THR A 71 -11.02 16.74 -12.40
C THR A 71 -9.89 16.32 -11.45
N LEU A 72 -8.77 15.85 -11.98
CA LEU A 72 -7.62 15.40 -11.19
C LEU A 72 -6.40 16.27 -11.42
N LEU A 73 -5.82 16.75 -10.33
CA LEU A 73 -4.57 17.47 -10.29
C LEU A 73 -3.45 16.49 -9.92
N THR A 74 -2.44 16.36 -10.77
CA THR A 74 -1.28 15.53 -10.46
C THR A 74 -0.47 16.14 -9.33
N ILE A 75 -0.14 15.33 -8.32
CA ILE A 75 0.79 15.68 -7.26
C ILE A 75 2.19 15.28 -7.73
N VAL A 76 3.13 16.22 -7.71
CA VAL A 76 4.44 16.02 -8.35
C VAL A 76 5.31 15.09 -7.50
N LEU A 77 5.77 13.98 -8.09
CA LEU A 77 6.84 13.17 -7.52
C LEU A 77 8.14 13.97 -7.56
N LYS A 78 8.68 14.34 -6.39
CA LYS A 78 9.95 15.09 -6.32
C LYS A 78 11.14 14.15 -6.27
N ARG A 79 11.02 13.05 -5.52
CA ARG A 79 12.10 12.10 -5.25
C ARG A 79 11.56 10.69 -5.08
N CYS A 80 12.38 9.71 -5.40
CA CYS A 80 12.16 8.32 -5.08
C CYS A 80 13.50 7.58 -5.07
N SER A 81 13.49 6.41 -4.46
CA SER A 81 14.54 5.40 -4.51
C SER A 81 13.87 4.02 -4.50
N ASP A 82 14.64 2.97 -4.27
CA ASP A 82 14.08 1.63 -4.05
C ASP A 82 13.36 1.51 -2.69
N SER A 83 13.63 2.44 -1.75
CA SER A 83 13.09 2.40 -0.39
C SER A 83 11.98 3.44 -0.11
N PHE A 84 11.81 4.45 -0.97
CA PHE A 84 10.77 5.46 -0.77
C PHE A 84 10.29 6.14 -2.05
N ALA A 85 9.11 6.77 -1.97
CA ALA A 85 8.60 7.76 -2.91
C ALA A 85 8.11 8.99 -2.16
N TYR A 86 8.40 10.18 -2.69
CA TYR A 86 8.07 11.46 -2.07
C TYR A 86 7.38 12.36 -3.09
N PHE A 87 6.13 12.70 -2.80
CA PHE A 87 5.31 13.60 -3.58
C PHE A 87 5.02 14.88 -2.82
N GLU A 88 4.93 15.98 -3.56
CA GLU A 88 4.68 17.29 -2.98
C GLU A 88 3.80 18.13 -3.91
N GLN A 89 2.84 18.80 -3.29
CA GLN A 89 2.04 19.86 -3.89
C GLN A 89 2.06 21.07 -2.97
N GLY A 90 2.29 22.25 -3.54
CA GLY A 90 2.42 23.49 -2.79
C GLY A 90 3.17 24.55 -3.59
N SER A 91 3.43 25.68 -2.94
CA SER A 91 4.29 26.74 -3.45
C SER A 91 5.64 26.72 -2.75
N ILE A 92 6.57 27.57 -3.19
CA ILE A 92 7.86 27.78 -2.51
C ILE A 92 7.73 28.32 -1.07
N ILE A 93 6.56 28.84 -0.69
CA ILE A 93 6.32 29.48 0.63
C ILE A 93 5.44 28.59 1.51
N ALA A 94 4.61 27.71 0.92
CA ALA A 94 3.65 26.92 1.66
C ALA A 94 3.48 25.51 1.07
N LEU A 95 3.77 24.52 1.90
CA LEU A 95 3.43 23.13 1.64
C LEU A 95 1.92 22.93 1.81
N ASP A 96 1.25 22.43 0.78
CA ASP A 96 -0.18 22.15 0.80
C ASP A 96 -0.43 20.66 1.12
N LEU A 97 0.27 19.77 0.43
CA LEU A 97 0.17 18.33 0.60
C LEU A 97 1.52 17.64 0.36
N LEU A 98 1.89 16.74 1.27
CA LEU A 98 3.05 15.87 1.17
C LEU A 98 2.60 14.42 1.30
N ILE A 99 3.09 13.56 0.42
CA ILE A 99 2.87 12.12 0.49
C ILE A 99 4.23 11.44 0.50
N HIS A 100 4.50 10.66 1.55
CA HIS A 100 5.71 9.89 1.69
C HIS A 100 5.37 8.43 1.82
N ILE A 101 5.85 7.61 0.90
CA ILE A 101 5.67 6.17 0.93
C ILE A 101 7.02 5.54 1.26
N HIS A 102 7.06 4.69 2.28
CA HIS A 102 8.24 3.94 2.67
C HIS A 102 8.03 2.46 2.42
N SER A 103 9.06 1.80 1.91
CA SER A 103 9.14 0.35 1.98
C SER A 103 9.94 -0.10 3.20
N LYS A 104 9.67 -1.33 3.62
CA LYS A 104 10.43 -2.05 4.63
C LYS A 104 10.88 -3.39 4.04
N ASN A 105 12.07 -3.81 4.41
CA ASN A 105 12.59 -5.12 4.02
C ASN A 105 12.40 -6.12 5.17
N THR A 106 11.98 -7.33 4.84
CA THR A 106 11.80 -8.43 5.79
C THR A 106 12.33 -9.70 5.12
N GLY A 107 13.58 -10.05 5.44
CA GLY A 107 14.29 -11.12 4.75
C GLY A 107 14.53 -10.77 3.29
N THR A 108 14.03 -11.61 2.38
CA THR A 108 14.15 -11.45 0.92
C THR A 108 13.00 -10.67 0.30
N GLU A 109 11.99 -10.30 1.09
CA GLU A 109 10.80 -9.61 0.59
C GLU A 109 10.77 -8.16 1.03
N THR A 110 10.31 -7.29 0.14
CA THR A 110 10.06 -5.88 0.42
C THR A 110 8.56 -5.64 0.52
N TYR A 111 8.13 -4.86 1.49
CA TYR A 111 6.74 -4.50 1.75
C TYR A 111 6.59 -3.00 1.75
N VAL A 112 5.39 -2.47 1.45
CA VAL A 112 5.06 -1.12 1.88
C VAL A 112 5.01 -1.13 3.41
N GLY A 113 5.82 -0.28 4.03
CA GLY A 113 5.91 -0.13 5.47
C GLY A 113 4.94 0.90 5.99
N ASN A 114 4.97 2.10 5.41
CA ASN A 114 4.17 3.23 5.84
C ASN A 114 3.81 4.16 4.67
N ILE A 115 2.69 4.87 4.80
CA ILE A 115 2.27 5.95 3.90
C ILE A 115 1.87 7.15 4.76
N ASP A 116 2.71 8.18 4.77
CA ASP A 116 2.43 9.44 5.45
C ASP A 116 1.73 10.40 4.48
N VAL A 117 0.54 10.87 4.84
CA VAL A 117 -0.20 11.89 4.09
C VAL A 117 -0.36 13.13 4.97
N ILE A 118 0.42 14.17 4.69
CA ILE A 118 0.52 15.38 5.52
C ILE A 118 -0.11 16.57 4.79
N TYR A 119 -1.13 17.16 5.40
CA TYR A 119 -1.82 18.36 4.93
C TYR A 119 -1.31 19.60 5.67
N HIS A 120 -1.04 20.67 4.91
CA HIS A 120 -0.69 22.00 5.43
C HIS A 120 0.43 21.99 6.49
N ASP A 121 1.39 21.06 6.37
CA ASP A 121 2.52 20.86 7.28
C ASP A 121 2.16 20.66 8.77
N LYS A 122 0.92 20.23 9.04
CA LYS A 122 0.40 20.13 10.43
C LYS A 122 -0.41 18.88 10.68
N TYR A 123 -1.18 18.43 9.70
CA TYR A 123 -2.15 17.38 9.89
C TYR A 123 -1.76 16.13 9.09
N MET A 124 -1.34 15.09 9.80
CA MET A 124 -1.06 13.79 9.21
C MET A 124 -2.30 12.91 9.26
N ALA A 125 -2.83 12.57 8.08
CA ALA A 125 -3.92 11.62 7.96
C ALA A 125 -3.40 10.20 8.18
N LYS A 126 -4.03 9.46 9.10
CA LYS A 126 -3.67 8.07 9.37
C LYS A 126 -4.28 7.14 8.32
N ILE A 127 -3.44 6.28 7.76
CA ILE A 127 -3.86 5.11 6.98
C ILE A 127 -3.73 3.90 7.90
N PRO A 128 -4.79 3.08 8.07
CA PRO A 128 -4.74 1.95 8.99
C PRO A 128 -3.79 0.87 8.48
N ASP A 129 -3.12 0.16 9.39
CA ASP A 129 -2.17 -0.91 9.05
C ASP A 129 -2.80 -1.98 8.15
N SER A 130 -4.08 -2.28 8.32
CA SER A 130 -4.83 -3.23 7.48
C SER A 130 -4.87 -2.82 6.00
N ALA A 131 -4.85 -1.53 5.70
CA ALA A 131 -4.82 -1.02 4.33
C ALA A 131 -3.43 -1.13 3.68
N ILE A 132 -2.37 -1.26 4.49
CA ILE A 132 -0.97 -1.39 4.04
C ILE A 132 -0.53 -2.86 4.08
N ALA A 133 -1.16 -3.67 4.93
CA ALA A 133 -0.84 -5.07 5.12
C ALA A 133 -0.92 -5.86 3.79
N GLY A 134 0.09 -6.70 3.56
CA GLY A 134 0.18 -7.59 2.41
C GLY A 134 0.67 -6.93 1.11
N ILE A 135 0.92 -5.63 1.10
CA ILE A 135 1.40 -4.92 -0.10
C ILE A 135 2.90 -5.17 -0.26
N ARG A 136 3.23 -6.12 -1.15
CA ARG A 136 4.58 -6.64 -1.41
C ARG A 136 5.22 -6.07 -2.68
N ASN A 137 6.54 -6.12 -2.73
CA ASN A 137 7.40 -5.74 -3.84
C ASN A 137 7.04 -4.37 -4.42
N PRO A 138 7.02 -3.31 -3.58
CA PRO A 138 6.79 -1.95 -4.06
C PRO A 138 7.91 -1.57 -5.02
N LYS A 139 7.51 -1.05 -6.19
CA LYS A 139 8.43 -0.37 -7.10
C LYS A 139 8.02 1.08 -7.15
N PHE A 140 8.88 1.96 -6.66
CA PHE A 140 8.62 3.39 -6.69
C PHE A 140 9.06 3.99 -8.03
N CYS A 141 10.28 3.66 -8.44
CA CYS A 141 10.89 4.13 -9.67
C CYS A 141 11.53 2.99 -10.44
N SER A 142 11.37 3.03 -11.77
CA SER A 142 11.78 1.95 -12.67
C SER A 142 12.93 2.35 -13.59
N GLN A 143 13.18 3.65 -13.76
CA GLN A 143 14.29 4.15 -14.58
C GLN A 143 14.89 5.40 -13.94
N TYR A 144 16.21 5.53 -14.06
CA TYR A 144 16.97 6.65 -13.54
C TYR A 144 17.89 7.23 -14.62
N THR A 145 18.11 8.55 -14.56
CA THR A 145 19.14 9.23 -15.35
C THR A 145 20.54 8.83 -14.87
N LYS A 146 21.57 9.12 -15.66
CA LYS A 146 22.98 8.98 -15.25
C LYS A 146 23.34 9.77 -13.98
N ARG A 147 22.51 10.74 -13.57
CA ARG A 147 22.65 11.52 -12.33
C ARG A 147 21.69 11.06 -11.22
N ASN A 148 21.18 9.83 -11.31
CA ASN A 148 20.26 9.20 -10.36
C ASN A 148 18.93 9.94 -10.13
N LYS A 149 18.51 10.79 -11.09
CA LYS A 149 17.15 11.37 -11.08
C LYS A 149 16.16 10.37 -11.69
N PRO A 150 14.98 10.15 -11.11
CA PRO A 150 13.99 9.24 -11.68
C PRO A 150 13.44 9.74 -13.02
N ILE A 151 13.31 8.82 -13.98
CA ILE A 151 12.76 9.05 -15.33
C ILE A 151 11.35 8.48 -15.42
N LEU A 152 11.17 7.25 -14.93
CA LEU A 152 9.89 6.56 -14.97
C LEU A 152 9.52 6.09 -13.56
N ALA A 153 8.33 6.50 -13.11
CA ALA A 153 7.78 6.13 -11.82
C ALA A 153 6.58 5.21 -12.02
N THR A 154 6.54 4.14 -11.23
CA THR A 154 5.41 3.21 -11.13
C THR A 154 4.44 3.60 -10.03
N CYS A 155 4.73 4.70 -9.32
CA CYS A 155 3.84 5.34 -8.37
C CYS A 155 3.39 6.71 -8.89
N LYS A 156 2.13 7.06 -8.62
CA LYS A 156 1.52 8.35 -8.98
C LYS A 156 0.64 8.81 -7.83
N ALA A 157 0.42 10.11 -7.72
CA ALA A 157 -0.53 10.65 -6.77
C ALA A 157 -1.35 11.78 -7.42
N PHE A 158 -2.63 11.83 -7.06
CA PHE A 158 -3.58 12.80 -7.61
C PHE A 158 -4.41 13.41 -6.50
N ARG A 159 -4.84 14.65 -6.72
CA ARG A 159 -5.81 15.34 -5.87
C ARG A 159 -7.02 15.71 -6.71
N SER A 160 -8.23 15.50 -6.20
CA SER A 160 -9.42 16.00 -6.88
C SER A 160 -9.42 17.53 -6.96
N LYS A 161 -10.08 18.09 -7.99
CA LYS A 161 -10.17 19.54 -8.22
C LYS A 161 -10.85 20.28 -7.06
N ASP A 162 -11.85 19.64 -6.44
CA ASP A 162 -12.51 20.15 -5.22
C ASP A 162 -11.63 20.02 -3.96
N ARG A 163 -10.43 19.45 -4.07
CA ARG A 163 -9.43 19.23 -3.02
C ARG A 163 -9.85 18.28 -1.90
N ARG A 164 -10.99 17.60 -2.04
CA ARG A 164 -11.54 16.72 -1.01
C ARG A 164 -11.00 15.30 -1.06
N ARG A 165 -10.39 14.87 -2.18
CA ARG A 165 -9.90 13.50 -2.36
C ARG A 165 -8.43 13.50 -2.76
N VAL A 166 -7.69 12.55 -2.21
CA VAL A 166 -6.30 12.26 -2.59
C VAL A 166 -6.23 10.79 -2.97
N TYR A 167 -5.59 10.52 -4.11
CA TYR A 167 -5.38 9.19 -4.64
C TYR A 167 -3.88 8.90 -4.64
N ILE A 168 -3.50 7.75 -4.08
CA ILE A 168 -2.12 7.28 -4.09
C ILE A 168 -2.12 5.96 -4.87
N TYR A 169 -1.51 5.96 -6.04
CA TYR A 169 -1.48 4.84 -6.95
C TYR A 169 -0.08 4.23 -6.99
N MET A 170 0.01 2.90 -6.97
CA MET A 170 1.24 2.16 -7.19
C MET A 170 1.01 0.94 -8.05
N LEU A 171 1.96 0.67 -8.94
CA LEU A 171 2.09 -0.58 -9.67
C LEU A 171 3.24 -1.39 -9.06
N ASN A 172 2.91 -2.55 -8.51
CA ASN A 172 3.81 -3.41 -7.75
C ASN A 172 4.08 -4.73 -8.45
N GLY A 173 5.09 -5.46 -7.97
CA GLY A 173 5.45 -6.78 -8.46
C GLY A 173 6.20 -6.75 -9.80
N GLU A 174 6.37 -7.95 -10.37
CA GLU A 174 7.12 -8.18 -11.62
C GLU A 174 6.44 -9.24 -12.49
N GLY A 175 6.64 -9.14 -13.81
CA GLY A 175 6.09 -10.08 -14.79
C GLY A 175 4.59 -10.32 -14.60
N LYS A 176 4.23 -11.61 -14.53
CA LYS A 176 2.84 -12.10 -14.39
C LYS A 176 2.20 -11.81 -13.04
N ASN A 177 3.01 -11.49 -12.03
CA ASN A 177 2.56 -11.24 -10.66
C ASN A 177 2.43 -9.75 -10.36
N ARG A 178 2.35 -8.91 -11.41
CA ARG A 178 2.12 -7.48 -11.25
C ARG A 178 0.69 -7.20 -10.83
N TYR A 179 0.54 -6.23 -9.94
CA TYR A 179 -0.75 -5.76 -9.46
C TYR A 179 -0.66 -4.26 -9.18
N GLU A 180 -1.79 -3.58 -9.30
CA GLU A 180 -1.93 -2.18 -8.95
C GLU A 180 -2.68 -2.03 -7.64
N VAL A 181 -2.32 -1.01 -6.88
CA VAL A 181 -3.00 -0.60 -5.66
C VAL A 181 -3.28 0.89 -5.69
N THR A 182 -4.47 1.28 -5.28
CA THR A 182 -4.87 2.69 -5.12
C THR A 182 -5.43 2.89 -3.72
N TRP A 183 -4.80 3.75 -2.91
CA TRP A 183 -5.40 4.24 -1.67
C TRP A 183 -6.17 5.52 -1.92
N VAL A 184 -7.35 5.63 -1.33
CA VAL A 184 -8.24 6.78 -1.44
C VAL A 184 -8.37 7.44 -0.08
N MET A 185 -7.98 8.70 -0.02
CA MET A 185 -8.26 9.58 1.11
C MET A 185 -9.42 10.49 0.73
N GLN A 186 -10.34 10.72 1.65
CA GLN A 186 -11.42 11.69 1.50
C GLN A 186 -11.53 12.56 2.76
N ASP A 187 -11.62 13.87 2.57
CA ASP A 187 -11.77 14.87 3.63
C ASP A 187 -10.71 14.70 4.74
N GLY A 188 -9.47 14.41 4.35
CA GLY A 188 -8.34 14.22 5.25
C GLY A 188 -8.36 12.90 6.03
N LYS A 189 -9.16 11.92 5.61
CA LYS A 189 -9.25 10.59 6.24
C LYS A 189 -9.10 9.49 5.22
N TYR A 190 -8.55 8.35 5.64
CA TYR A 190 -8.56 7.15 4.81
C TYR A 190 -9.99 6.67 4.58
N LEU A 191 -10.34 6.42 3.31
CA LEU A 191 -11.65 5.93 2.92
C LEU A 191 -11.59 4.45 2.55
N THR A 192 -10.75 4.10 1.57
CA THR A 192 -10.68 2.73 1.04
C THR A 192 -9.37 2.50 0.29
N ARG A 193 -9.12 1.25 -0.08
CA ARG A 193 -8.09 0.86 -1.05
C ARG A 193 -8.70 0.00 -2.14
N VAL A 194 -8.05 0.02 -3.29
CA VAL A 194 -8.40 -0.79 -4.45
C VAL A 194 -7.16 -1.57 -4.86
N ILE A 195 -7.28 -2.86 -5.10
CA ILE A 195 -6.21 -3.78 -5.48
C ILE A 195 -6.68 -4.61 -6.65
N ASP A 196 -5.92 -4.60 -7.74
CA ASP A 196 -6.26 -5.32 -8.95
C ASP A 196 -5.02 -5.94 -9.62
N PRO A 197 -5.12 -7.13 -10.20
CA PRO A 197 -4.08 -7.65 -11.09
C PRO A 197 -3.86 -6.68 -12.26
N ALA A 198 -2.58 -6.37 -12.55
CA ALA A 198 -2.23 -5.60 -13.73
C ALA A 198 -2.28 -6.54 -14.93
N ALA A 199 -3.23 -6.34 -15.84
CA ALA A 199 -3.33 -7.17 -17.05
C ALA A 199 -2.02 -7.10 -17.87
N GLU A 200 -1.66 -8.21 -18.52
CA GLU A 200 -0.56 -8.22 -19.48
C GLU A 200 -0.90 -7.30 -20.64
N VAL A 201 -0.01 -6.37 -20.97
CA VAL A 201 0.01 -5.75 -22.29
C VAL A 201 0.64 -6.80 -23.19
N SER A 202 -0.21 -7.55 -23.89
CA SER A 202 0.19 -8.47 -24.97
C SER A 202 0.82 -7.72 -26.13
#